data_AF-A0A7X7N1N2-F1
#
_entry.id   AF-A0A7X7N1N2-F1
#
_cell.length_a   1.000
_cell.length_b   1.000
_cell.length_c   1.000
_cell.angle_alpha   90.00
_cell.angle_beta   90.00
_cell.angle_gamma   90.00
#
_symmetry.space_group_name_H-M   'P 1'
#
loop_
_entity.id
_entity.type
_entity.pdbx_description
1 polymer ?
#
loop_
_entity_poly.entity_id
_entity_poly.type
_entity_poly.pdbx_seq_one_letter_code
_entity_poly.pdbx_strand_id
1 'polypeptide(L)'
;MANENDTQANTEMSERESQARRTKIILISIIVLLILAIAALAVVSYNFIFMDKDNDAQVVKPIEDISGSDVKDTEIPEAARVKTTTIPDLVSCFGLTITEASARLGVDYQLTKTEEVSDEENTDIKQLATFTYEPLTKSSNTNSASSSTFGTRVKAEILNIYASLDEEGKIIELYYVASMDLLGYPTSDFASLVGTVDTFKGILKSAGIKAADFTYQAPEVDAYTTYVDPDAEIKRVKKQSFTLPGKTTAEAAPTAWSITITYDYNAETETTTTVQTESNRTIHLRLM
;
A
#
# COMPACT_ATOMS: atom_id res chain seq x y z
N MET A 1 44.32 -4.30 -68.25
CA MET A 1 43.76 -4.98 -67.06
C MET A 1 44.09 -4.13 -65.84
N ALA A 2 43.29 -3.11 -65.57
CA ALA A 2 43.39 -2.24 -64.39
C ALA A 2 42.10 -1.41 -64.32
N ASN A 3 41.04 -1.90 -63.68
CA ASN A 3 39.92 -1.03 -63.26
C ASN A 3 38.93 -1.64 -62.24
N GLU A 4 38.95 -2.94 -61.95
CA GLU A 4 37.94 -3.52 -61.05
C GLU A 4 38.37 -3.61 -59.59
N ASN A 5 39.68 -3.52 -59.29
CA ASN A 5 40.19 -3.70 -57.92
C ASN A 5 40.19 -2.42 -57.07
N ASP A 6 40.30 -1.24 -57.70
CA ASP A 6 40.33 0.04 -56.98
C ASP A 6 38.92 0.53 -56.58
N THR A 7 37.87 0.03 -57.24
CA THR A 7 36.48 0.41 -56.94
C THR A 7 35.92 -0.37 -55.74
N GLN A 8 36.36 -1.62 -55.53
CA GLN A 8 35.95 -2.40 -54.35
C GLN A 8 36.68 -1.96 -53.08
N ALA A 9 37.96 -1.60 -53.16
CA ALA A 9 38.73 -1.15 -52.00
C ALA A 9 38.22 0.19 -51.41
N ASN A 10 37.75 1.12 -52.25
CA ASN A 10 37.16 2.38 -51.79
C ASN A 10 35.75 2.24 -51.21
N THR A 11 35.00 1.21 -51.63
CA THR A 11 33.64 0.97 -51.12
C THR A 11 33.68 0.33 -49.72
N GLU A 12 34.63 -0.58 -49.48
CA GLU A 12 34.81 -1.21 -48.16
C GLU A 12 35.45 -0.29 -47.11
N MET A 13 36.29 0.67 -47.52
CA MET A 13 36.87 1.67 -46.60
C MET A 13 35.83 2.72 -46.16
N SER A 14 34.90 3.09 -47.03
CA SER A 14 33.80 4.03 -46.75
C SER A 14 32.75 3.48 -45.77
N GLU A 15 32.46 2.18 -45.81
CA GLU A 15 31.46 1.58 -44.91
C GLU A 15 31.97 1.41 -43.47
N ARG A 16 33.27 1.16 -43.28
CA ARG A 16 33.88 1.03 -41.94
C ARG A 16 34.05 2.36 -41.19
N GLU A 17 34.07 3.50 -41.88
CA GLU A 17 34.13 4.83 -41.23
C GLU A 17 32.74 5.38 -40.85
N SER A 18 31.66 4.87 -41.46
CA SER A 18 30.29 5.35 -41.18
C SER A 18 29.68 4.75 -39.90
N GLN A 19 30.13 3.57 -39.47
CA GLN A 19 29.72 2.93 -38.22
C GLN A 19 30.42 3.53 -36.99
N ALA A 20 31.61 4.10 -37.13
CA ALA A 20 32.37 4.66 -36.01
C ALA A 20 31.87 6.03 -35.51
N ARG A 21 31.05 6.74 -36.30
CA ARG A 21 30.51 8.08 -35.93
C ARG A 21 29.20 7.98 -35.14
N ARG A 22 28.34 7.00 -35.45
CA ARG A 22 27.05 6.83 -34.77
C ARG A 22 27.22 6.34 -33.32
N THR A 23 28.21 5.49 -33.06
CA THR A 23 28.55 5.03 -31.70
C THR A 23 29.10 6.15 -30.82
N LYS A 24 29.84 7.11 -31.38
CA LYS A 24 30.37 8.25 -30.63
C LYS A 24 29.27 9.20 -30.15
N ILE A 25 28.21 9.40 -30.95
CA ILE A 25 27.08 10.27 -30.56
C ILE A 25 26.24 9.63 -29.44
N ILE A 26 25.98 8.32 -29.52
CA ILE A 26 25.25 7.59 -28.47
C ILE A 26 26.06 7.56 -27.17
N LEU A 27 27.37 7.34 -27.25
CA LEU A 27 28.26 7.34 -26.08
C LEU A 27 28.30 8.72 -25.40
N ILE A 28 28.37 9.81 -26.18
CA ILE A 28 28.30 11.18 -25.65
C ILE A 28 26.96 11.43 -24.96
N SER A 29 25.85 10.98 -25.54
CA SER A 29 24.52 11.11 -24.92
C SER A 29 24.43 10.40 -23.57
N ILE A 30 25.02 9.20 -23.45
CA ILE A 30 25.04 8.44 -22.19
C ILE A 30 25.92 9.15 -21.14
N ILE A 31 27.08 9.67 -21.53
CA ILE A 31 27.97 10.40 -20.63
C ILE A 31 27.30 11.69 -20.11
N VAL A 32 26.60 12.42 -20.98
CA VAL A 32 25.85 13.63 -20.58
C VAL A 32 24.73 13.27 -19.60
N LEU A 33 24.00 12.17 -19.85
CA LEU A 33 22.96 11.68 -18.95
C LEU A 33 23.53 11.23 -17.59
N LEU A 34 24.71 10.61 -17.59
CA LEU A 34 25.40 10.18 -16.37
C LEU A 34 25.86 11.38 -15.52
N ILE A 35 26.39 12.43 -16.16
CA ILE A 35 26.77 13.67 -15.47
C ILE A 35 25.54 14.38 -14.88
N LEU A 36 24.41 14.39 -15.60
CA LEU A 36 23.13 14.92 -15.09
C LEU A 36 22.62 14.13 -13.88
N ALA A 37 22.71 12.80 -13.91
CA ALA A 37 22.33 11.94 -12.79
C ALA A 37 23.21 12.18 -11.55
N ILE A 38 24.53 12.35 -11.73
CA ILE A 38 25.46 12.66 -10.64
C ILE A 38 25.17 14.05 -10.05
N ALA A 39 24.87 15.05 -10.89
CA ALA A 39 24.49 16.38 -10.44
C ALA A 39 23.16 16.36 -9.66
N ALA A 40 22.17 15.58 -10.10
CA ALA A 40 20.91 15.39 -9.37
C ALA A 40 21.14 14.75 -7.99
N LEU A 41 21.99 13.72 -7.90
CA LEU A 41 22.36 13.10 -6.63
C LEU A 41 23.12 14.07 -5.70
N ALA A 42 23.97 14.95 -6.24
CA ALA A 42 24.65 15.99 -5.47
C ALA A 42 23.67 17.03 -4.89
N VAL A 43 22.61 17.39 -5.63
CA VAL A 43 21.55 18.29 -5.15
C VAL A 43 20.70 17.61 -4.06
N VAL A 44 20.36 16.32 -4.24
CA VAL A 44 19.59 15.56 -3.24
C VAL A 44 20.38 15.38 -1.94
N SER A 45 21.68 15.08 -2.03
CA SER A 45 22.55 14.94 -0.86
C SER A 45 22.83 16.27 -0.14
N TYR A 46 22.87 17.40 -0.87
CA TYR A 46 22.95 18.72 -0.24
C TYR A 46 21.67 19.06 0.54
N ASN A 47 20.49 18.77 0.00
CA ASN A 47 19.21 18.96 0.72
C ASN A 47 19.09 18.06 1.94
N PHE A 48 19.62 16.84 1.90
CA PHE A 48 19.58 15.90 3.03
C PHE A 48 20.51 16.30 4.19
N ILE A 49 21.63 16.96 3.92
CA ILE A 49 22.61 17.35 4.96
C ILE A 49 22.31 18.74 5.55
N PHE A 50 21.65 19.64 4.81
CA PHE A 50 21.36 21.01 5.30
C PHE A 50 19.95 21.22 5.88
N MET A 51 19.06 20.23 5.84
CA MET A 51 17.72 20.29 6.47
C MET A 51 17.63 19.57 7.83
N ASP A 52 18.70 19.65 8.62
CA ASP A 52 18.72 19.22 10.02
C ASP A 52 18.99 20.42 10.96
N LYS A 53 18.19 21.47 10.80
CA LYS A 53 18.03 22.54 11.80
C LYS A 53 16.55 22.84 11.95
N ASP A 54 15.97 22.17 12.94
CA ASP A 54 14.79 22.54 13.73
C ASP A 54 13.89 21.32 13.95
N ASN A 55 14.34 20.39 14.81
CA ASN A 55 13.45 19.61 15.67
C ASN A 55 14.16 19.34 16.99
N ASP A 56 13.78 20.17 17.96
CA ASP A 56 14.17 20.18 19.36
C ASP A 56 14.03 18.79 20.00
N ALA A 57 15.12 18.33 20.62
CA ALA A 57 15.13 17.12 21.43
C ALA A 57 14.33 17.38 22.71
N GLN A 58 13.07 16.96 22.74
CA GLN A 58 12.31 16.81 23.98
C GLN A 58 12.91 15.65 24.79
N VAL A 59 13.88 15.99 25.63
CA VAL A 59 14.41 15.17 26.72
C VAL A 59 13.26 14.89 27.68
N VAL A 60 12.70 13.68 27.63
CA VAL A 60 11.80 13.17 28.67
C VAL A 60 12.63 12.97 29.94
N LYS A 61 12.45 13.86 30.92
CA LYS A 61 12.93 13.65 32.29
C LYS A 61 11.97 12.71 33.02
N PRO A 62 12.46 11.75 33.82
CA PRO A 62 11.58 10.90 34.64
C PRO A 62 10.95 11.73 35.75
N ILE A 63 9.63 11.63 35.91
CA ILE A 63 8.95 12.09 37.12
C ILE A 63 8.98 10.93 38.11
N GLU A 64 9.75 11.09 39.18
CA GLU A 64 9.60 10.33 40.41
C GLU A 64 8.47 10.91 41.27
N ASP A 65 7.77 9.99 41.94
CA ASP A 65 6.98 10.15 43.17
C ASP A 65 5.52 10.63 43.07
N ILE A 66 4.60 9.65 43.01
CA ILE A 66 3.41 9.66 43.88
C ILE A 66 3.18 8.22 44.38
N SER A 67 3.56 7.98 45.64
CA SER A 67 3.09 6.84 46.44
C SER A 67 1.58 6.93 46.70
N GLY A 68 0.85 5.82 46.51
CA GLY A 68 -0.55 5.69 46.93
C GLY A 68 -1.29 4.52 46.28
N SER A 69 -1.22 3.37 46.96
CA SER A 69 -1.89 2.07 46.74
C SER A 69 -3.16 2.03 45.88
N ASP A 70 -3.18 1.16 44.87
CA ASP A 70 -4.03 -0.05 44.86
C ASP A 70 -3.59 -1.01 43.75
N VAL A 71 -3.31 -2.26 44.13
CA VAL A 71 -2.99 -3.35 43.20
C VAL A 71 -4.30 -3.89 42.63
N LYS A 72 -4.53 -3.73 41.33
CA LYS A 72 -5.48 -4.55 40.59
C LYS A 72 -4.97 -4.79 39.18
N ASP A 73 -4.76 -6.08 38.89
CA ASP A 73 -4.33 -6.71 37.65
C ASP A 73 -3.36 -5.94 36.76
N THR A 74 -2.14 -6.44 36.69
CA THR A 74 -1.18 -6.13 35.64
C THR A 74 -1.80 -6.48 34.28
N GLU A 75 -2.46 -5.51 33.65
CA GLU A 75 -2.58 -5.48 32.20
C GLU A 75 -1.15 -5.56 31.66
N ILE A 76 -0.85 -6.68 31.00
CA ILE A 76 0.33 -6.79 30.16
C ILE A 76 0.24 -5.60 29.21
N PRO A 77 1.24 -4.68 29.17
CA PRO A 77 1.20 -3.57 28.23
C PRO A 77 1.01 -4.18 26.85
N GLU A 78 -0.10 -3.85 26.18
CA GLU A 78 -0.33 -4.23 24.80
C GLU A 78 0.94 -3.80 24.05
N ALA A 79 1.71 -4.77 23.56
CA ALA A 79 2.95 -4.47 22.85
C ALA A 79 2.56 -3.52 21.72
N ALA A 80 3.00 -2.26 21.80
CA ALA A 80 2.61 -1.21 20.87
C ALA A 80 2.78 -1.74 19.45
N ARG A 81 1.67 -1.95 18.72
CA ARG A 81 1.73 -2.46 17.35
C ARG A 81 2.48 -1.45 16.52
N VAL A 82 3.69 -1.83 16.08
CA VAL A 82 4.54 -0.97 15.27
C VAL A 82 3.93 -0.90 13.88
N LYS A 83 3.43 0.28 13.51
CA LYS A 83 3.00 0.60 12.14
C LYS A 83 4.14 0.28 11.18
N THR A 84 3.91 -0.68 10.28
CA THR A 84 4.93 -1.13 9.31
C THR A 84 4.77 -0.45 7.96
N THR A 85 3.62 0.14 7.69
CA THR A 85 3.32 0.80 6.41
C THR A 85 2.16 1.82 6.52
N THR A 86 1.91 2.53 5.42
CA THR A 86 0.81 3.49 5.25
C THR A 86 0.03 3.16 3.99
N ILE A 87 -1.24 3.57 3.96
CA ILE A 87 -2.01 3.60 2.72
C ILE A 87 -1.34 4.61 1.78
N PRO A 88 -0.96 4.23 0.54
CA PRO A 88 -0.37 5.15 -0.42
C PRO A 88 -1.41 6.12 -0.97
N ASP A 89 -0.95 7.19 -1.62
CA ASP A 89 -1.83 8.16 -2.31
C ASP A 89 -2.41 7.55 -3.59
N LEU A 90 -3.55 6.87 -3.44
CA LEU A 90 -4.24 6.16 -4.51
C LEU A 90 -4.91 7.10 -5.50
N VAL A 91 -5.43 8.25 -5.06
CA VAL A 91 -6.09 9.23 -5.94
C VAL A 91 -5.14 9.70 -7.03
N SER A 92 -3.86 9.90 -6.69
CA SER A 92 -2.85 10.33 -7.65
C SER A 92 -2.54 9.32 -8.76
N CYS A 93 -3.02 8.08 -8.66
CA CYS A 93 -2.82 7.04 -9.66
C CYS A 93 -3.90 7.03 -10.75
N PHE A 94 -5.02 7.74 -10.58
CA PHE A 94 -6.08 7.81 -11.59
C PHE A 94 -5.58 8.46 -12.88
N GLY A 95 -5.97 7.88 -14.02
CA GLY A 95 -5.57 8.33 -15.37
C GLY A 95 -4.13 7.98 -15.76
N LEU A 96 -3.35 7.37 -14.86
CA LEU A 96 -1.99 6.91 -15.11
C LEU A 96 -1.97 5.51 -15.73
N THR A 97 -0.92 5.23 -16.50
CA THR A 97 -0.60 3.87 -16.94
C THR A 97 0.01 3.03 -15.81
N ILE A 98 0.09 1.71 -15.97
CA ILE A 98 0.72 0.80 -14.99
C ILE A 98 2.13 1.26 -14.61
N THR A 99 2.96 1.65 -15.59
CA THR A 99 4.34 2.08 -15.36
C THR A 99 4.40 3.36 -14.51
N GLU A 100 3.55 4.33 -14.82
CA GLU A 100 3.49 5.60 -14.10
C GLU A 100 2.91 5.41 -12.69
N ALA A 101 1.86 4.59 -12.56
CA ALA A 101 1.29 4.22 -11.27
C ALA A 101 2.30 3.48 -10.39
N SER A 102 3.11 2.56 -10.96
CA SER A 102 4.18 1.88 -10.22
C SER A 102 5.19 2.87 -9.67
N ALA A 103 5.62 3.83 -10.48
CA ALA A 103 6.51 4.90 -10.03
C ALA A 103 5.86 5.77 -8.94
N ARG A 104 4.55 5.99 -9.01
CA ARG A 104 3.80 6.82 -8.06
C ARG A 104 3.54 6.13 -6.72
N LEU A 105 3.25 4.84 -6.71
CA LEU A 105 3.07 4.01 -5.51
C LEU A 105 4.38 3.81 -4.75
N GLY A 106 5.51 3.86 -5.47
CA GLY A 106 6.85 3.76 -4.90
C GLY A 106 7.38 2.33 -4.86
N VAL A 107 8.63 2.21 -4.42
CA VAL A 107 9.43 0.98 -4.53
C VAL A 107 8.92 -0.22 -3.73
N ASP A 108 8.05 0.02 -2.75
CA ASP A 108 7.50 -1.03 -1.91
C ASP A 108 6.27 -1.72 -2.52
N TYR A 109 5.72 -1.22 -3.64
CA TYR A 109 4.60 -1.86 -4.34
C TYR A 109 5.07 -2.41 -5.68
N GLN A 110 5.04 -3.73 -5.83
CA GLN A 110 5.49 -4.42 -7.03
C GLN A 110 4.30 -4.90 -7.87
N LEU A 111 4.37 -4.72 -9.17
CA LEU A 111 3.41 -5.31 -10.10
C LEU A 111 3.57 -6.83 -10.12
N THR A 112 2.56 -7.56 -9.65
CA THR A 112 2.61 -9.02 -9.53
C THR A 112 1.72 -9.73 -10.55
N LYS A 113 0.65 -9.09 -11.02
CA LYS A 113 -0.28 -9.67 -12.00
C LYS A 113 -0.81 -8.60 -12.95
N THR A 114 -0.96 -8.97 -14.22
CA THR A 114 -1.76 -8.24 -15.21
C THR A 114 -2.60 -9.24 -15.99
N GLU A 115 -3.82 -8.85 -16.36
CA GLU A 115 -4.77 -9.69 -17.08
C GLU A 115 -5.67 -8.83 -17.95
N GLU A 116 -5.83 -9.19 -19.22
CA GLU A 116 -6.83 -8.57 -20.09
C GLU A 116 -8.21 -9.14 -19.76
N VAL A 117 -9.22 -8.27 -19.74
CA VAL A 117 -10.58 -8.63 -19.38
C VAL A 117 -11.54 -8.10 -20.43
N SER A 118 -12.51 -8.94 -20.79
CA SER A 118 -13.68 -8.54 -21.56
C SER A 118 -14.90 -8.75 -20.67
N ASP A 119 -15.28 -7.72 -19.94
CA ASP A 119 -16.46 -7.73 -19.09
C ASP A 119 -17.66 -7.22 -19.92
N GLU A 120 -18.69 -8.06 -20.06
CA GLU A 120 -19.92 -7.70 -20.78
C GLU A 120 -20.80 -6.73 -19.98
N GLU A 121 -20.67 -6.70 -18.65
CA GLU A 121 -21.42 -5.83 -17.74
C GLU A 121 -20.72 -4.49 -17.52
N ASN A 122 -19.38 -4.45 -17.57
CA ASN A 122 -18.60 -3.22 -17.51
C ASN A 122 -17.64 -3.09 -18.69
N THR A 123 -18.14 -2.49 -19.78
CA THR A 123 -17.38 -2.34 -21.02
C THR A 123 -16.19 -1.40 -20.92
N ASP A 124 -16.10 -0.59 -19.86
CA ASP A 124 -15.04 0.41 -19.72
C ASP A 124 -13.74 -0.22 -19.19
N ILE A 125 -13.81 -1.38 -18.54
CA ILE A 125 -12.64 -2.10 -18.03
C ILE A 125 -12.12 -3.08 -19.09
N LYS A 126 -10.86 -2.92 -19.51
CA LYS A 126 -10.17 -3.79 -20.48
C LYS A 126 -9.01 -4.57 -19.89
N GLN A 127 -8.49 -4.12 -18.76
CA GLN A 127 -7.36 -4.75 -18.12
C GLN A 127 -7.45 -4.63 -16.59
N LEU A 128 -6.95 -5.65 -15.90
CA LEU A 128 -6.75 -5.65 -14.46
C LEU A 128 -5.25 -5.75 -14.17
N ALA A 129 -4.79 -4.97 -13.18
CA ALA A 129 -3.44 -5.05 -12.64
C ALA A 129 -3.49 -5.28 -11.13
N THR A 130 -2.51 -5.99 -10.58
CA THR A 130 -2.34 -6.18 -9.13
C THR A 130 -0.95 -5.72 -8.72
N PHE A 131 -0.91 -4.81 -7.75
CA PHE A 131 0.30 -4.39 -7.05
C PHE A 131 0.30 -4.98 -5.65
N THR A 132 1.37 -5.67 -5.28
CA THR A 132 1.54 -6.28 -3.96
C THR A 132 2.61 -5.53 -3.19
N TYR A 133 2.34 -5.27 -1.91
CA TYR A 133 3.30 -4.65 -1.01
C TYR A 133 4.43 -5.62 -0.64
N GLU A 134 5.65 -5.29 -1.04
CA GLU A 134 6.88 -6.01 -0.76
C GLU A 134 7.98 -5.01 -0.37
N PRO A 135 8.17 -4.71 0.93
CA PRO A 135 9.13 -3.70 1.36
C PRO A 135 10.57 -4.14 1.04
N LEU A 136 11.37 -3.25 0.43
CA LEU A 136 12.74 -3.55 -0.02
C LEU A 136 13.73 -3.90 1.11
N THR A 137 13.38 -3.66 2.36
CA THR A 137 14.21 -4.00 3.53
C THR A 137 14.26 -5.50 3.83
N LYS A 138 13.49 -6.33 3.12
CA LYS A 138 13.59 -7.80 3.18
C LYS A 138 14.69 -8.32 2.24
N SER A 139 15.89 -7.74 2.30
CA SER A 139 17.08 -8.39 1.73
C SER A 139 17.42 -9.60 2.60
N SER A 140 17.01 -10.77 2.13
CA SER A 140 17.32 -12.08 2.71
C SER A 140 18.84 -12.31 2.75
N ASN A 141 19.49 -11.85 3.81
CA ASN A 141 20.84 -12.24 4.21
C ASN A 141 20.82 -12.70 5.66
N THR A 142 20.42 -13.95 5.89
CA THR A 142 20.83 -14.69 7.09
C THR A 142 21.04 -16.16 6.75
N ASN A 143 22.25 -16.49 6.29
CA ASN A 143 22.89 -17.72 6.74
C ASN A 143 23.14 -17.57 8.25
N SER A 144 22.20 -18.03 9.08
CA SER A 144 22.48 -18.43 10.45
C SER A 144 21.37 -19.32 10.99
N ALA A 145 21.67 -20.61 11.05
CA ALA A 145 21.02 -21.51 11.97
C ALA A 145 21.39 -21.07 13.40
N SER A 146 20.43 -20.55 14.15
CA SER A 146 20.41 -20.65 15.61
C SER A 146 19.02 -20.27 16.13
N SER A 147 18.54 -21.11 17.05
CA SER A 147 17.23 -21.15 17.68
C SER A 147 16.57 -19.83 18.09
N SER A 148 15.24 -19.89 18.10
CA SER A 148 14.28 -19.01 18.78
C SER A 148 14.08 -17.63 18.16
N THR A 149 13.09 -17.52 17.28
CA THR A 149 12.12 -16.42 17.13
C THR A 149 11.32 -16.70 15.87
N PHE A 150 10.15 -17.35 15.99
CA PHE A 150 9.13 -17.31 14.95
C PHE A 150 7.80 -17.58 15.63
N GLY A 151 7.19 -16.52 16.17
CA GLY A 151 5.77 -16.57 16.48
C GLY A 151 5.04 -16.93 15.19
N THR A 152 4.17 -17.93 15.26
CA THR A 152 3.36 -18.43 14.16
C THR A 152 2.47 -17.31 13.60
N ARG A 153 3.00 -16.48 12.69
CA ARG A 153 2.20 -15.63 11.81
C ARG A 153 2.10 -16.30 10.44
N VAL A 154 1.23 -17.30 10.38
CA VAL A 154 0.78 -17.91 9.13
C VAL A 154 -0.65 -17.43 8.89
N LYS A 155 -0.79 -16.27 8.24
CA LYS A 155 -2.02 -15.84 7.55
C LYS A 155 -1.64 -14.68 6.65
N ALA A 156 -1.87 -14.84 5.35
CA ALA A 156 -1.47 -13.96 4.25
C ALA A 156 -1.36 -12.47 4.65
N GLU A 157 -0.19 -11.87 4.46
CA GLU A 157 -0.01 -10.43 4.61
C GLU A 157 -0.64 -9.75 3.39
N ILE A 158 -1.98 -9.63 3.38
CA ILE A 158 -2.74 -9.05 2.27
C ILE A 158 -2.59 -7.54 2.33
N LEU A 159 -1.59 -7.00 1.62
CA LEU A 159 -1.56 -5.62 1.16
C LEU A 159 -1.49 -5.62 -0.36
N ASN A 160 -2.65 -5.50 -1.00
CA ASN A 160 -2.77 -5.48 -2.46
C ASN A 160 -3.55 -4.26 -2.92
N ILE A 161 -3.14 -3.73 -4.07
CA ILE A 161 -3.88 -2.76 -4.85
C ILE A 161 -4.26 -3.45 -6.15
N TYR A 162 -5.56 -3.55 -6.41
CA TYR A 162 -6.11 -4.01 -7.67
C TYR A 162 -6.52 -2.76 -8.46
N ALA A 163 -6.01 -2.63 -9.67
CA ALA A 163 -6.33 -1.52 -10.56
C ALA A 163 -7.13 -2.04 -11.74
N SER A 164 -8.22 -1.36 -12.08
CA SER A 164 -8.97 -1.57 -13.31
C SER A 164 -8.60 -0.48 -14.30
N LEU A 165 -8.30 -0.87 -15.53
CA LEU A 165 -7.80 0.02 -16.56
C LEU A 165 -8.72 0.03 -17.78
N ASP A 166 -8.79 1.19 -18.42
CA ASP A 166 -9.54 1.41 -19.67
C ASP A 166 -8.81 0.88 -20.92
N GLU A 167 -9.39 1.15 -22.09
CA GLU A 167 -8.83 0.75 -23.39
C GLU A 167 -7.48 1.41 -23.71
N GLU A 168 -7.18 2.57 -23.11
CA GLU A 168 -5.90 3.26 -23.24
C GLU A 168 -4.86 2.73 -22.24
N GLY A 169 -5.24 1.78 -21.39
CA GLY A 169 -4.40 1.26 -20.31
C GLY A 169 -4.20 2.27 -19.19
N LYS A 170 -5.18 3.15 -18.95
CA LYS A 170 -5.19 4.11 -17.85
C LYS A 170 -6.07 3.63 -16.71
N ILE A 171 -5.64 3.89 -15.48
CA ILE A 171 -6.39 3.48 -14.29
C ILE A 171 -7.67 4.30 -14.14
N ILE A 172 -8.81 3.60 -14.08
CA ILE A 172 -10.15 4.17 -13.88
C ILE A 172 -10.83 3.68 -12.59
N GLU A 173 -10.40 2.57 -12.00
CA GLU A 173 -10.81 2.17 -10.65
C GLU A 173 -9.63 1.61 -9.86
N LEU A 174 -9.66 1.80 -8.54
CA LEU A 174 -8.68 1.22 -7.61
C LEU A 174 -9.37 0.54 -6.45
N TYR A 175 -8.89 -0.63 -6.09
CA TYR A 175 -9.35 -1.38 -4.93
C TYR A 175 -8.15 -1.81 -4.09
N TYR A 176 -8.06 -1.26 -2.89
CA TYR A 176 -7.00 -1.53 -1.93
C TYR A 176 -7.50 -2.43 -0.81
N VAL A 177 -6.73 -3.46 -0.47
CA VAL A 177 -7.00 -4.35 0.67
C VAL A 177 -5.77 -4.39 1.54
N ALA A 178 -5.94 -4.16 2.85
CA ALA A 178 -4.85 -4.13 3.81
C ALA A 178 -5.22 -4.74 5.15
N SER A 179 -4.22 -5.35 5.81
CA SER A 179 -4.29 -5.69 7.23
C SER A 179 -4.20 -4.44 8.09
N MET A 180 -5.15 -4.28 9.00
CA MET A 180 -5.17 -3.19 9.98
C MET A 180 -3.94 -3.20 10.90
N ASP A 181 -3.41 -4.39 11.16
CA ASP A 181 -2.24 -4.59 12.01
C ASP A 181 -0.99 -3.97 11.39
N LEU A 182 -0.81 -4.13 10.07
CA LEU A 182 0.33 -3.57 9.33
C LEU A 182 0.25 -2.05 9.23
N LEU A 183 -0.97 -1.51 9.17
CA LEU A 183 -1.24 -0.08 9.20
C LEU A 183 -1.13 0.54 10.60
N GLY A 184 -0.89 -0.28 11.63
CA GLY A 184 -0.70 0.18 13.01
C GLY A 184 -1.99 0.56 13.73
N TYR A 185 -3.16 0.06 13.28
CA TYR A 185 -4.41 0.28 14.01
C TYR A 185 -4.43 -0.55 15.31
N PRO A 186 -4.83 0.05 16.44
CA PRO A 186 -4.92 -0.64 17.73
C PRO A 186 -5.94 -1.77 17.69
N THR A 187 -5.86 -2.78 18.56
CA THR A 187 -6.92 -3.80 18.73
C THR A 187 -8.12 -3.27 19.50
N SER A 188 -8.75 -2.24 18.97
CA SER A 188 -10.04 -1.76 19.46
C SER A 188 -11.15 -2.73 19.04
N ASP A 189 -12.18 -2.86 19.87
CA ASP A 189 -13.41 -3.53 19.48
C ASP A 189 -14.03 -2.86 18.24
N PHE A 190 -14.78 -3.62 17.46
CA PHE A 190 -15.32 -3.14 16.18
C PHE A 190 -16.24 -1.93 16.37
N ALA A 191 -17.05 -1.90 17.45
CA ALA A 191 -18.00 -0.81 17.70
C ALA A 191 -17.28 0.52 17.97
N SER A 192 -16.19 0.50 18.74
CA SER A 192 -15.35 1.67 18.96
C SER A 192 -14.71 2.18 17.66
N LEU A 193 -14.29 1.26 16.79
CA LEU A 193 -13.66 1.60 15.51
C LEU A 193 -14.64 2.22 14.51
N VAL A 194 -15.83 1.62 14.37
CA VAL A 194 -16.90 2.07 13.46
C VAL A 194 -17.95 2.95 14.12
N GLY A 195 -17.71 3.40 15.36
CA GLY A 195 -18.56 4.36 16.06
C GLY A 195 -18.09 5.81 15.88
N THR A 196 -16.88 6.01 15.37
CA THR A 196 -16.30 7.34 15.14
C THR A 196 -15.94 7.54 13.67
N VAL A 197 -16.15 8.77 13.19
CA VAL A 197 -15.85 9.15 11.80
C VAL A 197 -14.35 9.26 11.51
N ASP A 198 -13.53 9.40 12.56
CA ASP A 198 -12.11 9.76 12.43
C ASP A 198 -11.28 8.65 11.79
N THR A 199 -11.61 7.39 12.06
CA THR A 199 -11.01 6.22 11.38
C THR A 199 -11.15 6.35 9.86
N PHE A 200 -12.38 6.60 9.39
CA PHE A 200 -12.68 6.72 7.95
C PHE A 200 -12.00 7.95 7.34
N LYS A 201 -12.01 9.10 8.04
CA LYS A 201 -11.29 10.30 7.60
C LYS A 201 -9.78 10.06 7.47
N GLY A 202 -9.18 9.33 8.41
CA GLY A 202 -7.76 8.97 8.37
C GLY A 202 -7.40 8.10 7.17
N ILE A 203 -8.24 7.09 6.88
CA ILE A 203 -8.09 6.22 5.70
C ILE A 203 -8.18 7.05 4.41
N LEU A 204 -9.25 7.84 4.25
CA LEU A 204 -9.45 8.67 3.06
C LEU A 204 -8.33 9.68 2.86
N LYS A 205 -7.92 10.37 3.92
CA LYS A 205 -6.82 11.34 3.89
C LYS A 205 -5.52 10.69 3.41
N SER A 206 -5.22 9.49 3.92
CA SER A 206 -4.00 8.76 3.53
C SER A 206 -4.04 8.36 2.06
N ALA A 207 -5.21 7.98 1.54
CA ALA A 207 -5.43 7.65 0.14
C ALA A 207 -5.45 8.85 -0.82
N GLY A 208 -5.30 10.08 -0.31
CA GLY A 208 -5.34 11.31 -1.11
C GLY A 208 -6.74 11.92 -1.28
N ILE A 209 -7.78 11.34 -0.68
CA ILE A 209 -9.13 11.89 -0.73
C ILE A 209 -9.27 13.00 0.30
N LYS A 210 -9.63 14.19 -0.19
CA LYS A 210 -10.09 15.30 0.65
C LYS A 210 -11.50 14.95 1.14
N ALA A 211 -11.59 14.47 2.37
CA ALA A 211 -12.84 14.14 3.05
C ALA A 211 -13.62 15.42 3.44
N ALA A 212 -14.03 16.20 2.44
CA ALA A 212 -15.02 17.25 2.61
C ALA A 212 -16.39 16.62 2.30
N ASP A 213 -17.20 16.47 3.35
CA ASP A 213 -18.64 16.29 3.27
C ASP A 213 -19.18 14.90 2.87
N PHE A 214 -18.78 13.86 3.62
CA PHE A 214 -19.64 12.68 3.76
C PHE A 214 -20.40 12.74 5.08
N THR A 215 -21.70 12.43 5.02
CA THR A 215 -22.50 12.24 6.22
C THR A 215 -22.17 10.88 6.81
N TYR A 216 -21.87 10.87 8.10
CA TYR A 216 -21.59 9.66 8.83
C TYR A 216 -22.55 9.53 9.99
N GLN A 217 -23.22 8.40 10.04
CA GLN A 217 -24.02 7.96 11.17
C GLN A 217 -23.43 6.65 11.64
N ALA A 218 -23.14 6.56 12.93
CA ALA A 218 -22.68 5.32 13.53
C ALA A 218 -23.74 4.22 13.31
N PRO A 219 -23.35 3.05 12.77
CA PRO A 219 -24.29 1.95 12.55
C PRO A 219 -24.66 1.29 13.88
N GLU A 220 -25.86 0.73 13.94
CA GLU A 220 -26.26 -0.15 15.05
C GLU A 220 -25.52 -1.49 14.99
N VAL A 221 -25.32 -2.13 16.16
CA VAL A 221 -24.53 -3.37 16.29
C VAL A 221 -25.02 -4.48 15.36
N ASP A 222 -26.34 -4.63 15.25
CA ASP A 222 -26.97 -5.65 14.43
C ASP A 222 -26.76 -5.40 12.92
N ALA A 223 -26.49 -4.17 12.50
CA ALA A 223 -26.28 -3.82 11.10
C ALA A 223 -24.94 -4.33 10.55
N TYR A 224 -23.96 -4.60 11.43
CA TYR A 224 -22.64 -5.05 11.04
C TYR A 224 -22.24 -6.39 11.64
N THR A 225 -23.05 -7.03 12.48
CA THR A 225 -22.69 -8.27 13.18
C THR A 225 -23.36 -9.48 12.56
N THR A 226 -22.56 -10.45 12.13
CA THR A 226 -23.00 -11.78 11.71
C THR A 226 -22.70 -12.79 12.82
N TYR A 227 -23.71 -13.56 13.21
CA TYR A 227 -23.57 -14.61 14.23
C TYR A 227 -23.39 -15.99 13.60
N VAL A 228 -22.75 -16.91 14.32
CA VAL A 228 -22.57 -18.32 13.91
C VAL A 228 -23.91 -19.03 13.87
N ASP A 229 -24.68 -18.86 14.94
CA ASP A 229 -26.04 -19.34 15.13
C ASP A 229 -26.84 -18.20 15.77
N PRO A 230 -27.71 -17.52 15.01
CA PRO A 230 -28.51 -16.40 15.51
C PRO A 230 -29.54 -16.79 16.58
N ASP A 231 -29.98 -18.06 16.59
CA ASP A 231 -31.07 -18.57 17.42
C ASP A 231 -30.57 -19.24 18.71
N ALA A 232 -29.25 -19.43 18.84
CA ALA A 232 -28.64 -19.98 20.05
C ALA A 232 -28.81 -19.04 21.25
N GLU A 233 -29.00 -19.63 22.45
CA GLU A 233 -29.09 -18.90 23.73
C GLU A 233 -27.84 -18.04 23.99
N ILE A 234 -26.68 -18.52 23.55
CA ILE A 234 -25.41 -17.77 23.58
C ILE A 234 -25.02 -17.40 22.15
N LYS A 235 -25.23 -16.14 21.78
CA LYS A 235 -24.86 -15.61 20.46
C LYS A 235 -23.35 -15.49 20.33
N ARG A 236 -22.76 -16.24 19.40
CA ARG A 236 -21.34 -16.15 19.03
C ARG A 236 -21.17 -15.34 17.76
N VAL A 237 -20.35 -14.31 17.80
CA VAL A 237 -20.01 -13.51 16.61
C VAL A 237 -19.15 -14.35 15.66
N LYS A 238 -19.52 -14.38 14.39
CA LYS A 238 -18.77 -14.99 13.29
C LYS A 238 -17.93 -13.94 12.56
N LYS A 239 -18.54 -12.80 12.26
CA LYS A 239 -17.95 -11.74 11.46
C LYS A 239 -18.56 -10.41 11.84
N GLN A 240 -17.77 -9.35 11.85
CA GLN A 240 -18.26 -7.98 11.83
C GLN A 240 -17.79 -7.27 10.58
N SER A 241 -18.70 -6.60 9.87
CA SER A 241 -18.40 -5.95 8.60
C SER A 241 -19.29 -4.74 8.38
N PHE A 242 -18.68 -3.60 8.12
CA PHE A 242 -19.39 -2.35 7.87
C PHE A 242 -18.78 -1.65 6.66
N THR A 243 -19.64 -1.20 5.76
CA THR A 243 -19.27 -0.47 4.55
C THR A 243 -19.83 0.94 4.61
N LEU A 244 -18.92 1.92 4.53
CA LEU A 244 -19.25 3.32 4.41
C LEU A 244 -19.02 3.77 2.95
N PRO A 245 -20.10 4.05 2.19
CA PRO A 245 -19.98 4.66 0.87
C PRO A 245 -19.85 6.19 0.98
N GLY A 246 -19.29 6.80 -0.06
CA GLY A 246 -19.29 8.25 -0.21
C GLY A 246 -18.98 8.71 -1.62
N LYS A 247 -19.04 10.02 -1.82
CA LYS A 247 -18.70 10.70 -3.07
C LYS A 247 -17.53 11.63 -2.85
N THR A 248 -16.81 11.96 -3.91
CA THR A 248 -15.84 13.04 -3.89
C THR A 248 -16.51 14.33 -4.37
N THR A 249 -15.96 15.46 -3.96
CA THR A 249 -16.37 16.79 -4.45
C THR A 249 -15.57 17.22 -5.68
N ALA A 250 -14.67 16.36 -6.17
CA ALA A 250 -13.84 16.64 -7.33
C ALA A 250 -14.61 16.33 -8.63
N GLU A 251 -14.44 17.18 -9.65
CA GLU A 251 -14.89 16.86 -11.02
C GLU A 251 -14.00 15.79 -11.68
N ALA A 252 -12.79 15.59 -11.16
CA ALA A 252 -11.85 14.58 -11.60
C ALA A 252 -11.98 13.29 -10.77
N ALA A 253 -11.69 12.15 -11.39
CA ALA A 253 -11.71 10.85 -10.74
C ALA A 253 -10.74 10.76 -9.54
N PRO A 254 -11.07 9.98 -8.49
CA PRO A 254 -12.32 9.22 -8.33
C PRO A 254 -13.51 10.13 -8.03
N THR A 255 -14.70 9.75 -8.48
CA THR A 255 -15.99 10.42 -8.23
C THR A 255 -16.73 9.84 -7.03
N ALA A 256 -16.44 8.59 -6.69
CA ALA A 256 -17.03 7.84 -5.59
C ALA A 256 -16.00 6.97 -4.86
N TRP A 257 -16.33 6.61 -3.63
CA TRP A 257 -15.49 5.73 -2.83
C TRP A 257 -16.33 4.89 -1.88
N SER A 258 -15.76 3.78 -1.41
CA SER A 258 -16.32 3.02 -0.29
C SER A 258 -15.21 2.44 0.57
N ILE A 259 -15.36 2.54 1.89
CA ILE A 259 -14.49 1.87 2.86
C ILE A 259 -15.27 0.74 3.52
N THR A 260 -14.76 -0.49 3.44
CA THR A 260 -15.26 -1.64 4.20
C THR A 260 -14.23 -2.06 5.24
N ILE A 261 -14.64 -2.08 6.50
CA ILE A 261 -13.85 -2.64 7.59
C ILE A 261 -14.43 -4.00 7.93
N THR A 262 -13.58 -5.02 8.06
CA THR A 262 -14.00 -6.39 8.37
C THR A 262 -13.17 -6.99 9.49
N TYR A 263 -13.84 -7.52 10.52
CA TYR A 263 -13.27 -8.41 11.52
C TYR A 263 -13.84 -9.80 11.30
N ASP A 264 -12.96 -10.78 11.08
CA ASP A 264 -13.31 -12.19 10.98
C ASP A 264 -12.86 -12.92 12.26
N TYR A 265 -13.78 -13.63 12.88
CA TYR A 265 -13.57 -14.36 14.11
C TYR A 265 -13.46 -15.86 13.77
N ASN A 266 -12.37 -16.52 14.20
CA ASN A 266 -12.26 -17.98 14.08
C ASN A 266 -13.28 -18.62 15.04
N ALA A 267 -14.51 -18.78 14.60
CA ALA A 267 -15.62 -19.30 15.38
C ALA A 267 -15.56 -20.81 15.65
N GLU A 268 -14.54 -21.51 15.15
CA GLU A 268 -14.40 -22.97 15.18
C GLU A 268 -13.87 -23.55 16.50
N THR A 269 -13.44 -22.74 17.47
CA THR A 269 -13.09 -23.27 18.79
C THR A 269 -14.36 -23.59 19.58
N GLU A 270 -14.72 -24.87 19.62
CA GLU A 270 -15.70 -25.48 20.54
C GLU A 270 -15.25 -25.44 22.01
N THR A 271 -14.64 -24.35 22.46
CA THR A 271 -14.23 -24.21 23.86
C THR A 271 -15.30 -23.46 24.61
N THR A 272 -15.75 -24.03 25.73
CA THR A 272 -16.65 -23.44 26.74
C THR A 272 -16.13 -22.14 27.39
N THR A 273 -15.02 -21.60 26.90
CA THR A 273 -14.41 -20.33 27.29
C THR A 273 -14.71 -19.25 26.25
N THR A 274 -15.26 -18.14 26.72
CA THR A 274 -15.75 -16.94 26.02
C THR A 274 -14.69 -16.13 25.25
N VAL A 275 -13.53 -16.70 24.94
CA VAL A 275 -12.43 -15.98 24.30
C VAL A 275 -12.51 -16.21 22.79
N GLN A 276 -13.22 -15.33 22.09
CA GLN A 276 -13.12 -15.28 20.64
C GLN A 276 -11.79 -14.62 20.26
N THR A 277 -10.91 -15.36 19.59
CA THR A 277 -9.66 -14.79 19.09
C THR A 277 -9.93 -14.12 17.75
N GLU A 278 -9.79 -12.80 17.68
CA GLU A 278 -9.83 -12.04 16.43
C GLU A 278 -8.80 -12.61 15.45
N SER A 279 -9.24 -12.99 14.27
CA SER A 279 -8.45 -13.87 13.40
C SER A 279 -8.06 -13.22 12.08
N ASN A 280 -8.77 -12.18 11.65
CA ASN A 280 -8.34 -11.31 10.56
C ASN A 280 -9.04 -9.94 10.66
N ARG A 281 -8.27 -8.85 10.56
CA ARG A 281 -8.77 -7.47 10.58
C ARG A 281 -8.33 -6.75 9.32
N THR A 282 -9.26 -6.45 8.42
CA THR A 282 -8.96 -5.88 7.11
C THR A 282 -9.70 -4.58 6.84
N ILE A 283 -9.03 -3.69 6.11
CA ILE A 283 -9.61 -2.52 5.46
C ILE A 283 -9.63 -2.78 3.97
N HIS A 284 -10.77 -2.53 3.36
CA HIS A 284 -10.96 -2.52 1.91
C HIS A 284 -11.37 -1.10 1.52
N LEU A 285 -10.63 -0.47 0.61
CA LEU A 285 -10.92 0.85 0.08
C LEU A 285 -11.10 0.73 -1.43
N ARG A 286 -12.30 1.04 -1.91
CA ARG A 286 -12.61 1.11 -3.34
C ARG A 286 -12.76 2.57 -3.77
N LEU A 287 -12.12 2.94 -4.87
CA LEU A 287 -12.16 4.24 -5.52
C LEU A 287 -12.65 4.05 -6.96
N MET A 288 -13.65 4.83 -7.37
CA MET A 288 -14.30 4.79 -8.69
C MET A 288 -14.49 6.20 -9.20
#